data_AF-A0A519LNN9-F1
#
_entry.id   AF-A0A519LNN9-F1
#
_cell.length_a   1.000
_cell.length_b   1.000
_cell.length_c   1.000
_cell.angle_alpha   90.00
_cell.angle_beta   90.00
_cell.angle_gamma   90.00
#
_symmetry.space_group_name_H-M   'P 1'
#
loop_
_entity.id
_entity.type
_entity.pdbx_description
1 polymer ?
#
loop_
_entity_poly.entity_id
_entity_poly.type
_entity_poly.pdbx_seq_one_letter_code
_entity_poly.pdbx_strand_id
1 'polypeptide(L)'
;MNPLQKKGQIRTLSIFAAILLVSLYTIYFYQSSIPELDVKKLISQIIRFCLTVGLLYLVYLGKNWARILSIVLFSLAIILALSVIFSSTFTPLQEIPFYVMIFIYADAIFHLGFSESFKAFIKYQKDKSF
;
A
#
# COMPACT_ATOMS: atom_id res chain seq x y z
N MET A 1 21.81 10.14 9.60
CA MET A 1 21.53 9.11 8.57
C MET A 1 22.57 9.20 7.49
N ASN A 2 23.11 8.08 7.03
CA ASN A 2 23.97 8.02 5.86
C ASN A 2 23.14 8.12 4.55
N PRO A 3 23.78 8.30 3.38
CA PRO A 3 23.07 8.46 2.11
C PRO A 3 22.16 7.26 1.77
N LEU A 4 22.58 6.04 2.08
CA LEU A 4 21.82 4.82 1.82
C LEU A 4 20.54 4.75 2.67
N GLN A 5 20.64 5.11 3.95
CA GLN A 5 19.50 5.21 4.88
C GLN A 5 18.52 6.29 4.44
N LYS A 6 19.02 7.46 4.02
CA LYS A 6 18.17 8.57 3.53
C LYS A 6 17.43 8.16 2.25
N LYS A 7 18.11 7.47 1.33
CA LYS A 7 17.47 6.89 0.13
C LYS A 7 16.35 5.90 0.51
N GLY A 8 16.61 5.02 1.48
CA GLY A 8 15.62 4.09 2.00
C GLY A 8 14.40 4.78 2.62
N GLN A 9 14.62 5.83 3.41
CA GLN A 9 13.54 6.62 4.01
C GLN A 9 12.66 7.29 2.96
N ILE A 10 13.28 8.04 2.03
CA ILE A 10 12.55 8.75 0.97
C ILE A 10 11.75 7.77 0.14
N ARG A 11 12.37 6.66 -0.30
CA ARG A 11 11.68 5.64 -1.09
C ARG A 11 10.50 5.00 -0.34
N THR A 12 10.67 4.72 0.95
CA THR A 12 9.58 4.20 1.81
C THR A 12 8.41 5.18 1.85
N LEU A 13 8.68 6.47 2.09
CA LEU A 13 7.65 7.50 2.13
C LEU A 13 6.93 7.67 0.78
N SER A 14 7.67 7.63 -0.33
CA SER A 14 7.08 7.71 -1.67
C SER A 14 6.14 6.53 -1.96
N ILE A 15 6.54 5.31 -1.60
CA ILE A 15 5.71 4.11 -1.76
C ILE A 15 4.46 4.21 -0.86
N PHE A 16 4.62 4.68 0.38
CA PHE A 16 3.49 4.84 1.29
C PHE A 16 2.49 5.87 0.77
N ALA A 17 2.98 7.01 0.26
CA ALA A 17 2.14 8.00 -0.38
C ALA A 17 1.38 7.41 -1.58
N ALA A 18 2.05 6.62 -2.43
CA ALA A 18 1.40 5.95 -3.56
C ALA A 18 0.29 4.98 -3.12
N ILE A 19 0.55 4.16 -2.08
CA ILE A 19 -0.45 3.25 -1.51
C ILE A 19 -1.66 4.02 -0.97
N LEU A 20 -1.42 5.11 -0.23
CA LEU A 20 -2.50 5.93 0.33
C LEU A 20 -3.31 6.62 -0.77
N LEU A 21 -2.68 7.07 -1.86
CA LEU A 21 -3.37 7.62 -3.02
C LEU A 21 -4.25 6.58 -3.71
N VAL A 22 -3.79 5.35 -3.91
CA VAL A 22 -4.62 4.24 -4.42
C VAL A 22 -5.80 3.97 -3.49
N SER A 23 -5.57 4.00 -2.18
CA SER A 23 -6.63 3.81 -1.20
C SER A 23 -7.68 4.92 -1.30
N LEU A 24 -7.28 6.20 -1.37
CA LEU A 24 -8.19 7.33 -1.57
C LEU A 24 -8.96 7.25 -2.89
N TYR A 25 -8.28 6.91 -3.99
CA TYR A 25 -8.92 6.69 -5.29
C TYR A 25 -10.00 5.63 -5.19
N THR A 26 -9.73 4.53 -4.48
CA THR A 26 -10.71 3.45 -4.27
C THR A 26 -11.93 3.97 -3.51
N ILE A 27 -11.75 4.79 -2.47
CA ILE A 27 -12.88 5.38 -1.72
C ILE A 27 -13.73 6.25 -2.65
N TYR A 28 -13.08 7.13 -3.42
CA TYR A 28 -13.76 8.03 -4.35
C TYR A 28 -14.52 7.26 -5.43
N PHE A 29 -13.88 6.28 -6.09
CA PHE A 29 -14.51 5.49 -7.14
C PHE A 29 -15.69 4.68 -6.60
N TYR A 30 -15.52 4.09 -5.41
CA TYR A 30 -16.57 3.32 -4.75
C TYR A 30 -17.80 4.17 -4.41
N GLN A 31 -17.59 5.42 -3.97
CA GLN A 31 -18.69 6.33 -3.61
C GLN A 31 -19.33 7.00 -4.83
N SER A 32 -18.55 7.39 -5.83
CA SER A 32 -19.06 8.03 -7.05
C SER A 32 -19.89 7.09 -7.93
N SER A 33 -19.69 5.77 -7.79
CA SER A 33 -20.43 4.75 -8.54
C SER A 33 -21.86 4.50 -8.01
N ILE A 34 -22.24 5.07 -6.86
CA ILE A 34 -23.55 4.88 -6.23
C ILE A 34 -24.25 6.24 -6.08
N PRO A 35 -25.47 6.43 -6.62
CA PRO A 35 -26.20 7.71 -6.51
C PRO A 35 -26.54 8.09 -5.06
N GLU A 36 -26.72 7.09 -4.20
CA GLU A 36 -27.03 7.25 -2.78
C GLU A 36 -25.79 6.99 -1.91
N LEU A 37 -25.62 7.81 -0.86
CA LEU A 37 -24.56 7.63 0.13
C LEU A 37 -24.82 6.39 0.98
N ASP A 38 -24.17 5.28 0.64
CA ASP A 38 -24.13 4.09 1.50
C ASP A 38 -23.14 4.32 2.67
N VAL A 39 -23.65 4.97 3.72
CA VAL A 39 -22.89 5.37 4.91
C VAL A 39 -22.14 4.19 5.54
N LYS A 40 -22.74 2.98 5.54
CA LYS A 40 -22.10 1.80 6.13
C LYS A 40 -20.83 1.43 5.39
N LYS A 41 -20.88 1.45 4.06
CA LYS A 41 -19.72 1.14 3.23
C LYS A 41 -18.67 2.23 3.30
N LEU A 42 -19.08 3.50 3.33
CA LEU A 42 -18.16 4.62 3.51
C LEU A 42 -17.38 4.52 4.83
N ILE A 43 -18.07 4.23 5.94
CA ILE A 43 -17.43 4.00 7.24
C ILE A 43 -16.43 2.84 7.17
N SER A 44 -16.79 1.72 6.53
CA SER A 44 -15.89 0.58 6.34
C SER A 44 -14.62 0.98 5.58
N GLN A 45 -14.77 1.79 4.53
CA GLN A 45 -13.64 2.28 3.73
C GLN A 45 -12.74 3.25 4.50
N ILE A 46 -13.31 4.11 5.35
CA ILE A 46 -12.54 5.00 6.25
C ILE A 46 -11.76 4.17 7.27
N ILE A 47 -12.38 3.18 7.89
CA ILE A 47 -11.71 2.27 8.83
C ILE A 47 -10.55 1.56 8.13
N ARG A 48 -10.77 1.01 6.93
CA ARG A 48 -9.73 0.37 6.12
C ARG A 48 -8.57 1.33 5.81
N PHE A 49 -8.87 2.59 5.48
CA PHE A 49 -7.85 3.62 5.24
C PHE A 49 -7.02 3.88 6.51
N CYS A 50 -7.66 4.07 7.66
CA CYS A 50 -6.99 4.26 8.94
C CYS A 50 -6.11 3.06 9.32
N LEU A 51 -6.61 1.84 9.11
CA LEU A 51 -5.82 0.61 9.32
C LEU A 51 -4.60 0.56 8.40
N THR A 52 -4.75 1.00 7.15
CA THR A 52 -3.63 1.09 6.19
C THR A 52 -2.58 2.08 6.69
N VAL A 53 -2.99 3.29 7.10
CA VAL A 53 -2.08 4.29 7.68
C VAL A 53 -1.37 3.74 8.91
N GLY A 54 -2.10 3.11 9.83
CA GLY A 54 -1.53 2.51 11.03
C GLY A 54 -0.53 1.39 10.72
N LEU A 55 -0.84 0.51 9.78
CA LEU A 55 0.06 -0.55 9.34
C LEU A 55 1.35 0.03 8.74
N LEU A 56 1.24 0.99 7.82
CA LEU A 56 2.39 1.65 7.20
C LEU A 56 3.25 2.37 8.24
N TYR A 57 2.63 3.03 9.21
CA TYR A 57 3.34 3.67 10.33
C TYR A 57 4.14 2.65 11.15
N LEU A 58 3.57 1.48 11.46
CA LEU A 58 4.29 0.41 12.17
C LEU A 58 5.45 -0.16 11.34
N VAL A 59 5.30 -0.24 10.02
CA VAL A 59 6.41 -0.58 9.11
C VAL A 59 7.50 0.49 9.18
N TYR A 60 7.13 1.77 9.19
CA TYR A 60 8.08 2.90 9.31
C TYR A 60 8.88 2.86 10.62
N LEU A 61 8.25 2.43 11.72
CA LEU A 61 8.91 2.20 13.01
C LEU A 61 9.80 0.96 13.03
N GLY A 62 9.88 0.19 11.95
CA GLY A 62 10.75 -0.98 11.86
C GLY A 62 10.19 -2.24 12.53
N LYS A 63 8.87 -2.30 12.81
CA LYS A 63 8.25 -3.50 13.37
C LYS A 63 8.20 -4.62 12.31
N ASN A 64 8.91 -5.71 12.57
CA ASN A 64 9.08 -6.79 11.58
C ASN A 64 7.76 -7.51 11.25
N TRP A 65 6.88 -7.70 12.25
CA TRP A 65 5.58 -8.33 12.04
C TRP A 65 4.69 -7.50 11.11
N ALA A 66 4.69 -6.17 11.25
CA ALA A 66 3.93 -5.25 10.40
C ALA A 66 4.45 -5.29 8.95
N ARG A 67 5.77 -5.42 8.77
CA ARG A 67 6.39 -5.62 7.46
C ARG A 67 5.90 -6.90 6.78
N ILE A 68 5.96 -8.03 7.49
CA ILE A 68 5.52 -9.33 6.96
C ILE A 68 4.03 -9.28 6.61
N LEU A 69 3.21 -8.74 7.52
CA LEU A 69 1.78 -8.57 7.31
C LEU A 69 1.48 -7.71 6.06
N SER A 70 2.21 -6.61 5.87
CA SER A 70 2.07 -5.75 4.68
C SER A 70 2.39 -6.51 3.40
N ILE A 71 3.49 -7.27 3.36
CA ILE A 71 3.88 -8.06 2.20
C ILE A 71 2.78 -9.09 1.85
N VAL A 72 2.23 -9.78 2.85
CA VAL A 72 1.15 -10.76 2.65
C VAL A 72 -0.11 -10.07 2.12
N LEU A 73 -0.54 -8.97 2.76
CA LEU A 73 -1.75 -8.24 2.35
C LEU A 73 -1.62 -7.66 0.93
N PHE A 74 -0.47 -7.08 0.58
CA PHE A 74 -0.22 -6.56 -0.76
C PHE A 74 -0.15 -7.68 -1.81
N SER A 75 0.41 -8.83 -1.46
CA SER A 75 0.41 -10.01 -2.34
C SER A 75 -1.01 -10.49 -2.62
N LEU A 76 -1.84 -10.61 -1.58
CA LEU A 76 -3.26 -10.96 -1.73
C LEU A 76 -4.02 -9.94 -2.57
N ALA A 77 -3.77 -8.65 -2.37
CA ALA A 77 -4.40 -7.60 -3.17
C ALA A 77 -4.02 -7.69 -4.66
N ILE A 78 -2.77 -8.04 -5.00
CA ILE A 78 -2.35 -8.29 -6.39
C ILE A 78 -3.09 -9.50 -6.97
N ILE A 79 -3.18 -10.59 -6.22
CA ILE A 79 -3.90 -11.80 -6.69
C ILE A 79 -5.36 -11.46 -6.97
N LEU A 80 -6.05 -10.77 -6.06
CA LEU A 80 -7.43 -10.35 -6.24
C LEU A 80 -7.59 -9.41 -7.45
N ALA A 81 -6.66 -8.46 -7.64
CA ALA A 81 -6.68 -7.57 -8.80
C ALA A 81 -6.58 -8.33 -10.12
N LEU A 82 -5.65 -9.28 -10.20
CA LEU A 82 -5.49 -10.15 -11.36
C LEU A 82 -6.73 -11.00 -11.59
N SER A 83 -7.29 -11.60 -10.53
CA SER A 83 -8.55 -12.35 -10.63
C SER A 83 -9.68 -11.51 -11.18
N VAL A 84 -9.83 -10.25 -10.75
CA VAL A 84 -10.84 -9.33 -11.27
C VAL A 84 -10.60 -9.03 -12.75
N ILE A 85 -9.36 -8.72 -13.16
CA ILE A 85 -9.03 -8.47 -14.58
C ILE A 85 -9.40 -9.69 -15.45
N PHE A 86 -9.03 -10.90 -15.04
CA PHE A 86 -9.27 -12.10 -15.85
C PHE A 86 -10.71 -12.63 -15.81
N SER A 87 -11.51 -12.26 -14.80
CA SER A 87 -12.90 -12.73 -14.65
C SER A 87 -13.96 -11.71 -15.07
N SER A 88 -13.58 -10.45 -15.26
CA SER A 88 -14.52 -9.38 -15.60
C SER A 88 -14.57 -9.13 -17.10
N THR A 89 -15.67 -8.57 -17.59
CA THR A 89 -15.84 -8.08 -18.97
C THR A 89 -15.49 -6.60 -19.09
N PHE A 90 -14.46 -6.16 -18.38
CA PHE A 90 -14.08 -4.75 -18.35
C PHE A 90 -13.51 -4.28 -19.68
N THR A 91 -13.76 -3.02 -19.99
CA THR A 91 -13.06 -2.34 -21.08
C THR A 91 -11.62 -2.05 -20.68
N PRO A 92 -10.68 -1.91 -21.63
CA PRO A 92 -9.28 -1.61 -21.30
C PRO A 92 -9.10 -0.38 -20.40
N LEU A 93 -9.98 0.63 -20.53
CA LEU A 93 -9.95 1.82 -19.68
C LEU A 93 -10.32 1.53 -18.21
N GLN A 94 -11.23 0.59 -17.97
CA GLN A 94 -11.67 0.20 -16.63
C GLN A 94 -10.63 -0.68 -15.91
N GLU A 95 -9.72 -1.30 -16.66
CA GLU A 95 -8.64 -2.13 -16.10
C GLU A 95 -7.43 -1.30 -15.61
N ILE A 96 -7.24 -0.08 -16.14
CA ILE A 96 -6.09 0.79 -15.82
C ILE A 96 -5.87 0.93 -14.30
N PRO A 97 -6.89 1.21 -13.46
CA PRO A 97 -6.68 1.34 -12.02
C PRO A 97 -6.16 0.05 -11.36
N PHE A 98 -6.57 -1.11 -11.86
CA PHE A 98 -6.09 -2.40 -11.35
C PHE A 98 -4.62 -2.63 -11.72
N TYR A 99 -4.20 -2.30 -12.94
CA TYR A 99 -2.79 -2.36 -13.32
C TYR A 99 -1.94 -1.41 -12.48
N VAL A 100 -2.38 -0.16 -12.28
CA VAL A 100 -1.68 0.81 -11.43
C VAL A 100 -1.54 0.29 -10.00
N MET A 101 -2.62 -0.29 -9.44
CA MET A 101 -2.59 -0.91 -8.11
C MET A 101 -1.59 -2.08 -8.04
N ILE A 102 -1.58 -2.96 -9.05
CA ILE A 102 -0.64 -4.08 -9.15
C ILE A 102 0.81 -3.56 -9.14
N PHE A 103 1.12 -2.55 -9.96
CA PHE A 103 2.47 -1.98 -10.01
C PHE A 103 2.91 -1.39 -8.67
N ILE A 104 2.05 -0.60 -8.02
CA ILE A 104 2.38 0.02 -6.73
C ILE A 104 2.58 -1.04 -5.65
N TYR A 105 1.73 -2.05 -5.58
CA TYR A 105 1.86 -3.11 -4.57
C TYR A 105 3.04 -4.06 -4.86
N ALA A 106 3.35 -4.34 -6.12
CA ALA A 106 4.52 -5.12 -6.49
C ALA A 106 5.82 -4.39 -6.10
N ASP A 107 5.91 -3.08 -6.39
CA ASP A 107 7.03 -2.24 -5.97
C ASP A 107 7.15 -2.15 -4.45
N ALA A 108 6.02 -2.05 -3.73
CA ALA A 108 6.01 -2.09 -2.27
C ALA A 108 6.55 -3.42 -1.72
N ILE A 109 6.10 -4.57 -2.26
CA ILE A 109 6.61 -5.90 -1.87
C ILE A 109 8.11 -5.98 -2.11
N PHE A 110 8.58 -5.54 -3.28
CA PHE A 110 9.99 -5.55 -3.62
C PHE A 110 10.81 -4.70 -2.65
N HIS A 111 10.39 -3.45 -2.41
CA HIS A 111 11.09 -2.53 -1.53
C HIS A 111 11.11 -3.02 -0.08
N LEU A 112 9.98 -3.48 0.46
CA LEU A 112 9.89 -3.93 1.84
C LEU A 112 10.58 -5.29 2.07
N GLY A 113 10.55 -6.17 1.08
CA GLY A 113 11.13 -7.52 1.17
C GLY A 113 12.64 -7.56 0.91
N PHE A 114 13.10 -6.86 -0.11
CA PHE A 114 14.41 -7.15 -0.71
C PHE A 114 15.37 -5.95 -0.78
N SER A 115 14.87 -4.71 -0.79
CA SER A 115 15.71 -3.51 -0.98
C SER A 115 16.76 -3.32 0.13
N GLU A 116 18.03 -3.25 -0.26
CA GLU A 116 19.14 -2.95 0.65
C GLU A 116 19.01 -1.56 1.31
N SER A 117 18.50 -0.58 0.57
CA SER A 117 18.26 0.76 1.11
C SER A 117 17.18 0.75 2.20
N PHE A 118 16.15 -0.08 2.04
CA PHE A 118 15.11 -0.27 3.06
C PHE A 118 15.67 -0.95 4.31
N LYS A 119 16.44 -2.04 4.14
CA LYS A 119 17.09 -2.74 5.26
C LYS A 119 18.00 -1.80 6.06
N ALA A 120 18.79 -0.97 5.38
CA ALA A 120 19.66 0.02 6.01
C ALA A 120 18.85 1.07 6.80
N PHE A 121 17.75 1.57 6.22
CA PHE A 121 16.85 2.51 6.88
C PHE A 121 16.20 1.92 8.15
N ILE A 122 15.69 0.70 8.07
CA ILE A 122 15.02 0.05 9.20
C ILE A 122 16.01 -0.27 10.32
N LYS A 123 17.25 -0.67 9.98
CA LYS A 123 18.31 -0.84 10.99
C LYS A 123 18.56 0.46 11.74
N TYR A 124 18.74 1.57 11.01
CA TYR A 124 18.89 2.89 11.63
C TYR A 124 17.72 3.27 12.54
N GLN A 125 16.48 3.00 12.13
CA GLN A 125 15.31 3.28 12.96
C GLN A 125 15.29 2.47 14.25
N LYS A 126 15.66 1.18 14.18
CA LYS A 126 15.76 0.32 15.37
C LYS A 126 16.82 0.84 16.34
N ASP A 127 17.99 1.19 15.83
CA ASP A 127 19.13 1.68 16.63
C ASP A 127 18.84 3.02 17.33
N LYS A 128 17.90 3.82 16.81
CA LYS A 128 17.50 5.11 17.39
C LYS A 128 16.28 5.03 18.33
N SER A 129 15.57 3.91 18.30
CA SER A 129 14.36 3.67 19.11
C SER A 129 14.63 3.00 20.47
N PHE A 130 15.90 2.89 20.85
CA PHE A 130 16.40 2.44 22.16
C PHE A 130 17.35 3.48 22.75
#